data_AF-A0A7J2VB06-F1
#
_entry.id   AF-A0A7J2VB06-F1
#
_cell.length_a   1.000
_cell.length_b   1.000
_cell.length_c   1.000
_cell.angle_alpha   90.00
_cell.angle_beta   90.00
_cell.angle_gamma   90.00
#
_symmetry.space_group_name_H-M   'P 1'
#
loop_
_entity.id
_entity.type
_entity.pdbx_description
1 polymer ?
#
loop_
_entity_poly.entity_id
_entity_poly.type
_entity_poly.pdbx_seq_one_letter_code
_entity_poly.pdbx_strand_id
1 'polypeptide(L)' 'ARGSIWVDKVIHKAVIKVNEKGTEAAAVTAIFVLPSAPV' A
#
# COMPACT_ATOMS: atom_id res chain seq x y z
N ALA A 1 19.73 21.02 5.22
CA ALA A 1 19.08 20.00 6.06
C ALA A 1 18.38 19.00 5.14
N ARG A 2 18.57 17.69 5.31
CA ARG A 2 17.71 16.71 4.60
C ARG A 2 16.30 16.87 5.18
N GLY A 3 15.31 17.15 4.34
CA GLY A 3 13.92 17.28 4.80
C GLY A 3 13.45 16.03 5.52
N SER A 4 12.71 16.18 6.62
CA SER A 4 12.10 15.05 7.31
C SER A 4 10.97 14.47 6.45
N ILE A 5 10.79 13.16 6.49
CA ILE A 5 9.73 12.45 5.78
C ILE A 5 8.89 11.69 6.79
N TRP A 6 7.60 11.52 6.50
CA TRP A 6 6.69 10.77 7.35
C TRP A 6 5.79 9.88 6.51
N VAL A 7 5.31 8.80 7.14
CA VAL A 7 4.34 7.89 6.50
C VAL A 7 2.98 8.53 6.59
N ASP A 8 2.45 8.92 5.43
CA ASP A 8 1.13 9.55 5.32
C ASP A 8 0.01 8.51 5.34
N LYS A 9 0.16 7.46 4.52
CA LYS A 9 -0.91 6.47 4.32
C LYS A 9 -0.37 5.09 3.97
N VAL A 10 -1.06 4.06 4.44
CA VAL A 10 -0.85 2.67 4.04
C VAL A 10 -2.18 2.11 3.54
N ILE A 11 -2.17 1.52 2.34
CA ILE A 11 -3.35 0.89 1.73
C ILE A 11 -2.99 -0.55 1.36
N HIS A 12 -3.84 -1.49 1.76
CA HIS A 12 -3.77 -2.88 1.33
C HIS A 12 -4.98 -3.22 0.46
N LYS A 13 -4.76 -3.83 -0.70
CA LYS A 13 -5.81 -4.31 -1.59
C LYS A 13 -5.54 -5.76 -1.95
N ALA A 14 -6.58 -6.58 -1.90
CA ALA A 14 -6.54 -7.97 -2.29
C ALA A 14 -7.71 -8.30 -3.22
N VAL A 15 -7.49 -9.27 -4.11
CA VAL A 15 -8.51 -9.89 -4.95
C VAL A 15 -8.39 -11.41 -4.85
N ILE A 16 -9.53 -12.09 -4.90
CA ILE A 16 -9.61 -13.55 -4.90
C ILE A 16 -10.69 -13.99 -5.88
N LYS A 17 -10.39 -15.04 -6.63
CA LYS A 17 -11.29 -15.69 -7.57
C LYS A 17 -11.32 -17.18 -7.26
N VAL A 18 -12.53 -17.69 -6.99
CA VAL A 18 -12.77 -19.11 -6.74
C VAL A 18 -13.64 -19.64 -7.87
N ASN A 19 -13.23 -20.77 -8.45
CA ASN A 19 -14.01 -21.54 -9.41
C ASN A 19 -13.73 -23.04 -9.26
N GLU A 20 -14.37 -23.84 -10.10
CA GLU A 20 -14.29 -25.31 -10.11
C GLU A 20 -12.89 -25.83 -10.43
N LYS A 21 -12.04 -25.01 -11.06
CA LYS A 21 -10.64 -25.37 -11.36
C LYS A 21 -9.69 -25.05 -10.21
N GLY A 22 -10.13 -24.26 -9.23
CA GLY A 22 -9.33 -23.88 -8.07
C GLY A 22 -9.47 -22.41 -7.70
N THR A 23 -8.44 -21.88 -7.03
CA THR A 23 -8.43 -20.50 -6.53
C THR A 23 -7.23 -19.74 -7.08
N GLU A 24 -7.48 -18.53 -7.56
CA GLU A 24 -6.46 -17.55 -7.94
C GLU A 24 -6.60 -16.32 -7.03
N ALA A 25 -5.48 -15.85 -6.48
CA ALA A 25 -5.47 -14.70 -5.57
C ALA A 25 -4.27 -13.80 -5.84
N ALA A 26 -4.44 -12.51 -5.61
CA ALA A 26 -3.38 -11.51 -5.68
C ALA A 26 -3.60 -10.40 -4.64
N ALA A 27 -2.52 -9.81 -4.16
CA ALA A 27 -2.58 -8.71 -3.22
C ALA A 27 -1.45 -7.70 -3.47
N VAL A 28 -1.70 -6.45 -3.07
CA VAL A 28 -0.72 -5.37 -3.10
C VAL A 28 -0.86 -4.50 -1.85
N THR A 29 0.27 -4.02 -1.37
CA THR A 29 0.36 -3.04 -0.30
C THR A 29 1.08 -1.80 -0.83
N ALA A 30 0.45 -0.64 -0.69
CA ALA A 30 1.01 0.65 -1.07
C ALA A 30 1.30 1.49 0.19
N ILE A 31 2.50 2.06 0.24
CA ILE A 31 2.94 2.96 1.32
C ILE A 31 3.19 4.33 0.69
N PHE A 32 2.52 5.35 1.21
CA PHE A 32 2.66 6.73 0.79
C PHE A 32 3.56 7.45 1.80
N VAL A 33 4.65 8.03 1.30
CA VAL A 33 5.61 8.78 2.10
C VAL A 33 5.66 10.20 1.57
N LEU A 34 5.44 11.17 2.46
CA LEU A 34 5.42 12.59 2.11
C LEU A 34 6.49 13.34 2.91
N PRO A 35 7.03 14.45 2.36
CA PRO A 35 7.81 15.39 3.15
C PRO A 35 6.98 15.93 4.33
N SER A 36 7.61 16.13 5.48
CA SER A 36 7.00 16.84 6.60
C SER A 36 6.74 18.30 6.23
N ALA A 37 5.64 18.87 6.73
CA ALA A 37 5.42 20.32 6.62
C ALA A 37 6.60 21.10 7.24
N PRO A 38 6.92 22.30 6.72
CA PRO A 38 7.87 23.19 7.39
C PRO A 38 7.34 23.50 8.79
N VAL A 39 8.20 23.29 9.81
CA VAL A 39 7.93 23.71 11.19
C VAL A 39 8.23 25.19 11.37
#